data_AF-A0A2N0MRU1-F1
#
_entry.id   AF-A0A2N0MRU1-F1
#
_cell.length_a   1.000
_cell.length_b   1.000
_cell.length_c   1.000
_cell.angle_alpha   90.00
_cell.angle_beta   90.00
_cell.angle_gamma   90.00
#
_symmetry.space_group_name_H-M   'P 1'
#
loop_
_entity.id
_entity.type
_entity.pdbx_description
1 polymer ?
#
loop_
_entity_poly.entity_id
_entity_poly.type
_entity_poly.pdbx_seq_one_letter_code
_entity_poly.pdbx_strand_id
1 'polypeptide(L)' 'TIFADVIANDDSLVRVWRFSNADQSWNFYDPRPAFASANTLVKTGAGDIVWVNVTAEQEFQGGTLFPGWNLISLN' A
#
# COMPACT_ATOMS: atom_id res chain seq x y z
N THR A 1 9.66 4.67 -5.32
CA THR A 1 8.47 4.87 -4.46
C THR A 1 8.30 3.62 -3.62
N ILE A 2 7.85 3.71 -2.37
CA ILE A 2 7.92 2.60 -1.39
C ILE A 2 7.19 1.32 -1.85
N PHE A 3 6.11 1.44 -2.65
CA PHE A 3 5.37 0.29 -3.17
C PHE A 3 5.76 -0.09 -4.62
N ALA A 4 6.83 0.47 -5.18
CA ALA A 4 7.22 0.18 -6.57
C ALA A 4 7.44 -1.32 -6.80
N ASP A 5 8.09 -2.00 -5.86
CA ASP A 5 8.38 -3.43 -5.96
C ASP A 5 7.12 -4.29 -5.84
N VAL A 6 6.15 -3.87 -5.02
CA VAL A 6 4.83 -4.54 -4.90
C VAL A 6 3.98 -4.34 -6.15
N ILE A 7 4.06 -3.14 -6.76
CA ILE A 7 3.39 -2.84 -8.03
C ILE A 7 4.01 -3.66 -9.17
N ALA A 8 5.34 -3.77 -9.19
CA ALA A 8 6.07 -4.48 -10.25
C ALA A 8 5.95 -6.01 -10.16
N ASN A 9 5.49 -6.55 -9.04
CA ASN A 9 5.26 -7.98 -8.84
C ASN A 9 3.92 -8.41 -9.45
N ASP A 10 3.89 -8.59 -10.77
CA ASP A 10 2.75 -9.08 -11.56
C ASP A 10 1.40 -8.35 -11.28
N ASP A 11 1.46 -7.03 -11.06
CA ASP A 11 0.29 -6.22 -10.68
C ASP A 11 -0.47 -6.76 -9.44
N SER A 12 0.24 -7.46 -8.55
CA SER A 12 -0.36 -8.11 -7.37
C SER A 12 -0.94 -7.12 -6.37
N LEU A 13 -0.49 -5.86 -6.37
CA LEU A 13 -1.05 -4.81 -5.53
C LEU A 13 -2.46 -4.43 -5.99
N VAL A 14 -3.45 -4.65 -5.12
CA VAL A 14 -4.83 -4.20 -5.34
C VAL A 14 -5.03 -2.79 -4.81
N ARG A 15 -4.60 -2.52 -3.57
CA ARG A 15 -4.99 -1.30 -2.85
C ARG A 15 -4.13 -1.02 -1.63
N VAL A 16 -3.91 0.25 -1.31
CA VAL A 16 -3.30 0.72 -0.08
C VAL A 16 -4.18 1.75 0.61
N TRP A 17 -4.33 1.61 1.92
CA TRP A 17 -4.81 2.67 2.81
C TRP A 17 -3.73 3.02 3.81
N ARG A 18 -3.49 4.31 4.00
CA ARG A 18 -2.56 4.80 5.02
C ARG A 18 -3.33 5.72 5.96
N PHE A 19 -3.21 5.48 7.27
CA PHE A 19 -3.71 6.41 8.26
C PHE A 19 -2.62 7.41 8.59
N SER A 20 -2.92 8.69 8.41
CA SER A 20 -2.02 9.79 8.73
C SER A 20 -2.26 10.25 10.15
N ASN A 21 -1.31 9.97 11.06
CA ASN A 21 -1.43 10.42 12.45
C ASN A 21 -1.34 11.95 12.62
N ALA A 22 -0.69 12.64 11.67
CA ALA A 22 -0.47 14.09 11.75
C ALA A 22 -1.76 14.90 11.59
N ASP A 23 -2.64 14.48 10.68
CA ASP A 23 -3.89 15.16 10.34
C ASP A 23 -5.13 14.27 10.53
N GLN A 24 -4.96 13.07 11.11
CA GLN A 24 -5.99 12.07 11.38
C GLN A 24 -6.84 11.71 10.16
N SER A 25 -6.22 11.72 8.98
CA SER A 25 -6.88 11.45 7.71
C SER A 25 -6.51 10.07 7.14
N TRP A 26 -7.36 9.58 6.24
CA TRP A 26 -7.08 8.40 5.43
C TRP A 26 -6.59 8.82 4.05
N ASN A 27 -5.47 8.25 3.62
CA ASN A 27 -4.96 8.38 2.27
C ASN A 27 -5.12 7.04 1.53
N PHE A 28 -5.40 7.14 0.23
CA PHE A 28 -5.81 6.01 -0.60
C PHE A 28 -4.94 5.87 -1.85
N TYR A 29 -4.63 4.63 -2.22
CA TYR A 29 -4.03 4.29 -3.50
C TYR A 29 -4.60 3.01 -4.08
N ASP A 30 -4.89 3.03 -5.37
CA ASP A 30 -5.25 1.87 -6.18
C ASP A 30 -4.63 2.06 -7.58
N PRO A 31 -3.84 1.09 -8.08
CA PRO A 31 -3.13 1.24 -9.36
C PRO A 31 -4.06 1.16 -10.57
N ARG A 32 -5.30 0.68 -10.42
CA ARG A 32 -6.22 0.53 -11.57
C ARG A 32 -6.61 1.91 -12.13
N PRO A 33 -6.61 2.11 -13.46
CA PRO A 33 -6.89 3.41 -14.08
C PRO A 33 -8.21 4.07 -13.64
N ALA A 34 -9.23 3.25 -13.33
CA ALA A 34 -10.52 3.72 -12.85
C ALA A 34 -10.46 4.53 -11.54
N PHE A 35 -9.37 4.41 -10.77
CA PHE A 35 -9.17 5.10 -9.49
C PHE A 35 -8.13 6.21 -9.55
N ALA A 36 -7.58 6.52 -10.74
CA ALA A 36 -6.52 7.52 -10.89
C ALA A 36 -6.90 8.88 -10.28
N SER A 37 -8.15 9.32 -10.42
CA SER A 37 -8.64 10.59 -9.86
C SER A 37 -8.98 10.53 -8.36
N ALA A 38 -9.09 9.32 -7.78
CA ALA A 38 -9.40 9.11 -6.37
C ALA A 38 -8.15 8.89 -5.51
N ASN A 39 -6.99 8.66 -6.13
CA ASN A 39 -5.73 8.44 -5.43
C ASN A 39 -5.28 9.72 -4.71
N THR A 40 -5.12 9.61 -3.38
CA THR A 40 -4.71 10.70 -2.49
C THR A 40 -3.41 10.40 -1.74
N LEU A 41 -2.90 9.17 -1.84
CA LEU A 41 -1.63 8.78 -1.25
C LEU A 41 -0.46 9.35 -2.05
N VAL A 42 0.00 10.55 -1.67
CA VAL A 42 1.12 11.23 -2.34
C VAL A 42 2.47 10.80 -1.79
N LYS A 43 2.55 10.52 -0.48
CA LYS A 43 3.79 10.15 0.22
C LYS A 43 3.50 9.10 1.29
N THR A 44 4.49 8.24 1.48
CA THR A 44 4.61 7.32 2.62
C THR A 44 6.03 7.41 3.15
N GLY A 45 6.23 7.05 4.42
CA GLY A 45 7.53 7.02 5.06
C GLY A 45 7.66 5.91 6.09
N ALA A 46 8.87 5.73 6.60
CA ALA A 46 9.14 4.80 7.69
C ALA A 46 8.26 5.11 8.92
N GLY A 47 7.72 4.06 9.53
CA GLY A 47 6.80 4.12 10.67
C GLY A 47 5.33 4.37 10.32
N ASP A 48 4.99 4.62 9.04
CA ASP A 48 3.59 4.71 8.64
C ASP A 48 2.90 3.35 8.77
N ILE A 49 1.69 3.37 9.34
CA ILE A 49 0.83 2.19 9.43
C ILE A 49 -0.08 2.15 8.20
N VAL A 50 -0.01 1.05 7.47
CA VAL A 50 -0.73 0.86 6.21
C VAL A 50 -1.48 -0.46 6.15
N TRP A 51 -2.65 -0.42 5.53
CA TRP A 51 -3.37 -1.59 5.06
C TRP A 51 -3.06 -1.81 3.59
N VAL A 52 -2.52 -2.98 3.25
CA VAL A 52 -2.16 -3.36 1.87
C VAL A 52 -2.97 -4.58 1.46
N ASN A 53 -3.66 -4.51 0.33
CA ASN A 53 -4.34 -5.65 -0.28
C ASN A 53 -3.56 -6.16 -1.48
N VAL A 54 -3.19 -7.44 -1.46
CA VAL A 54 -2.48 -8.10 -2.56
C VAL A 54 -3.26 -9.34 -3.03
N THR A 55 -3.10 -9.71 -4.30
CA THR A 55 -3.70 -10.93 -4.87
C THR A 55 -2.83 -12.17 -4.71
N ALA A 56 -1.53 -12.00 -4.46
CA ALA A 56 -0.54 -13.05 -4.35
C ALA A 56 0.40 -12.82 -3.17
N GLU A 57 0.93 -13.91 -2.62
CA GLU A 57 1.96 -13.87 -1.59
C GLU A 57 3.25 -13.27 -2.15
N GLN A 58 3.93 -12.42 -1.36
CA GLN A 58 5.20 -11.82 -1.75
C GLN A 58 6.01 -11.31 -0.56
N GLU A 59 7.33 -11.28 -0.73
CA GLU A 59 8.22 -10.63 0.22
C GLU A 59 8.12 -9.10 0.10
N PHE A 60 8.04 -8.43 1.26
CA PHE A 60 7.99 -6.98 1.36
C PHE A 60 8.69 -6.51 2.64
N GLN A 61 9.71 -5.65 2.49
CA GLN A 61 10.46 -5.04 3.60
C GLN A 61 10.97 -6.03 4.67
N GLY A 62 11.33 -7.26 4.28
CA GLY A 62 11.84 -8.29 5.21
C GLY A 62 10.77 -9.11 5.93
N GLY A 63 9.50 -8.98 5.53
CA GLY A 63 8.42 -9.89 5.90
C GLY A 63 7.62 -10.32 4.67
N THR A 64 6.51 -11.02 4.90
CA THR A 64 5.67 -11.59 3.84
C THR A 64 4.28 -10.95 3.86
N LEU A 65 3.79 -10.50 2.70
CA LEU A 65 2.39 -10.16 2.48
C LEU A 65 1.64 -11.40 1.99
N PHE A 66 0.45 -11.64 2.52
CA PHE A 66 -0.41 -12.75 2.11
C PHE A 66 -1.59 -12.25 1.26
N PRO A 67 -2.16 -13.09 0.38
CA PRO A 67 -3.36 -12.72 -0.37
C PRO A 67 -4.47 -12.18 0.52
N GLY A 68 -5.03 -11.02 0.16
CA GLY A 68 -5.99 -10.28 0.99
C GLY A 68 -5.34 -9.11 1.73
N TRP A 69 -5.95 -8.71 2.85
CA TRP A 69 -5.58 -7.51 3.61
C TRP A 69 -4.48 -7.78 4.64
N ASN A 70 -3.41 -7.00 4.59
CA ASN A 70 -2.29 -7.03 5.52
C ASN A 70 -2.17 -5.67 6.21
N LEU A 71 -2.11 -5.67 7.55
CA LEU A 71 -1.79 -4.47 8.34
C LEU A 71 -0.33 -4.50 8.72
N ILE A 72 0.45 -3.54 8.23
CA ILE A 72 1.90 -3.48 8.43
C ILE A 72 2.35 -2.07 8.82
N SER A 73 3.53 -2.01 9.44
CA SER A 73 4.30 -0.77 9.57
C SER A 73 5.36 -0.74 8.48
N LEU A 74 5.54 0.42 7.84
CA LEU A 74 6.61 0.60 6.86
C LEU A 74 7.97 0.77 7.56
N ASN A 75 9.00 0.15 7.01
CA ASN A 75 10.42 0.31 7.39
C ASN A 75 11.08 1.47 6.63
#